data_AF-A0A6B3CDT7-F1
#
_entry.id   AF-A0A6B3CDT7-F1
#
_cell.length_a   1.000
_cell.length_b   1.000
_cell.length_c   1.000
_cell.angle_alpha   90.00
_cell.angle_beta   90.00
_cell.angle_gamma   90.00
#
_symmetry.space_group_name_H-M   'P 1'
#
loop_
_entity.id
_entity.type
_entity.pdbx_description
1 polymer ?
#
loop_
_entity_poly.entity_id
_entity_poly.type
_entity_poly.pdbx_seq_one_letter_code
_entity_poly.pdbx_strand_id
1 'polypeptide(L)'
;MTARDTVAEAVVTGVGTVAAPAGTALDEPWFDYRARLGPRGYKYLPDACQYLLAAAKDALTRSGAESAGPAGSAGTSGPAGSAGSAGSVGSAGA
;
A
#
# COMPACT_ATOMS: atom_id res chain seq x y z
N MET A 1 40.08 -1.84 22.09
CA MET A 1 38.62 -1.95 22.21
C MET A 1 38.08 -2.04 20.79
N THR A 2 37.87 -3.26 20.28
CA THR A 2 37.52 -3.49 18.86
C THR A 2 36.00 -3.65 18.78
N ALA A 3 35.33 -2.76 18.07
CA ALA A 3 33.89 -2.86 17.85
C ALA A 3 33.57 -4.15 17.09
N ARG A 4 32.52 -4.86 17.50
CA ARG A 4 32.00 -6.01 16.76
C ARG A 4 31.01 -5.50 15.72
N ASP A 5 31.35 -5.60 14.44
CA ASP A 5 30.38 -5.41 13.37
C ASP A 5 29.31 -6.50 13.48
N THR A 6 28.07 -6.08 13.71
CA THR A 6 26.92 -6.97 13.75
C THR A 6 26.24 -6.86 12.40
N VAL A 7 26.22 -7.94 11.62
CA VAL A 7 25.56 -7.95 10.32
C VAL A 7 24.07 -8.24 10.53
N ALA A 8 23.22 -7.28 10.17
CA ALA A 8 21.78 -7.46 10.13
C ALA A 8 21.34 -7.89 8.72
N GLU A 9 20.52 -8.94 8.64
CA GLU A 9 19.90 -9.38 7.39
C GLU A 9 18.56 -8.67 7.19
N ALA A 10 18.27 -8.24 5.96
CA ALA A 10 17.04 -7.56 5.60
C ALA A 10 16.45 -8.15 4.31
N VAL A 11 15.11 -8.26 4.28
CA VAL A 11 14.36 -8.76 3.12
C VAL A 11 13.49 -7.64 2.56
N VAL A 12 13.51 -7.48 1.23
CA VAL A 12 12.62 -6.55 0.54
C VAL A 12 11.27 -7.22 0.30
N THR A 13 10.24 -6.72 0.98
CA THR A 13 8.88 -7.28 0.93
C THR A 13 8.00 -6.62 -0.12
N GLY A 14 8.39 -5.45 -0.63
CA GLY A 14 7.63 -4.70 -1.62
C GLY A 14 8.49 -3.68 -2.36
N VAL A 15 8.17 -3.49 -3.65
CA VAL A 15 8.81 -2.49 -4.51
C VAL A 15 7.70 -1.83 -5.33
N GLY A 16 7.74 -0.51 -5.41
CA GLY A 16 6.86 0.29 -6.25
C GLY A 16 7.67 1.25 -7.11
N THR A 17 7.17 1.52 -8.31
CA THR A 17 7.90 2.30 -9.33
C THR A 17 6.96 3.32 -9.97
N VAL A 18 7.48 4.52 -10.18
CA VAL A 18 6.81 5.57 -10.95
C VAL A 18 7.77 6.00 -12.05
N ALA A 19 7.38 5.74 -13.30
CA ALA A 19 8.12 6.12 -14.48
C ALA A 19 7.12 6.49 -15.58
N ALA A 20 7.51 7.42 -16.44
CA ALA A 20 6.74 7.75 -17.63
C ALA A 20 6.63 6.52 -18.53
N PRO A 21 5.47 6.28 -19.15
CA PRO A 21 5.37 5.29 -20.22
C PRO A 21 6.42 5.54 -21.32
N ALA A 22 6.89 4.46 -21.95
CA ALA A 22 7.85 4.59 -23.03
C ALA A 22 7.24 5.39 -24.19
N GLY A 23 7.96 6.41 -24.65
CA GLY A 23 7.52 7.28 -25.75
C GLY A 23 6.72 8.51 -25.32
N THR A 24 6.49 8.72 -24.02
CA THR A 24 5.88 9.95 -23.51
C THR A 24 6.78 11.16 -23.80
N ALA A 25 6.19 12.20 -24.40
CA ALA A 25 6.91 13.45 -24.65
C ALA A 25 7.18 14.21 -23.34
N LEU A 26 8.21 15.06 -23.30
CA LEU A 26 8.62 15.77 -22.08
C LEU A 26 7.52 16.70 -21.52
N ASP A 27 6.65 17.20 -22.38
CA ASP A 27 5.56 18.12 -22.09
C ASP A 27 4.19 17.42 -21.98
N GLU A 28 4.13 16.11 -22.23
CA GLU A 28 2.90 15.35 -22.16
C GLU A 28 2.53 15.07 -20.68
N PRO A 29 1.34 15.48 -20.24
CA PRO A 29 0.90 15.20 -18.87
C PRO A 29 0.57 13.71 -18.72
N TRP A 30 1.50 12.95 -18.17
CA TRP A 30 1.37 11.49 -18.02
C TRP A 30 1.10 11.02 -16.57
N PHE A 31 1.25 11.91 -15.58
CA PHE A 31 1.07 11.59 -14.16
C PHE A 31 -0.03 12.42 -13.51
N ASP A 32 -1.02 11.74 -12.94
CA ASP A 32 -2.07 12.36 -12.12
C ASP A 32 -1.94 11.93 -10.65
N TYR A 33 -1.51 12.87 -9.79
CA TYR A 33 -1.38 12.62 -8.36
C TYR A 33 -2.72 12.38 -7.67
N ARG A 34 -3.83 12.91 -8.20
CA ARG A 34 -5.15 12.74 -7.58
C ARG A 34 -5.65 11.31 -7.74
N ALA A 35 -5.46 10.74 -8.93
CA ALA A 35 -5.74 9.34 -9.19
C ALA A 35 -4.83 8.40 -8.38
N ARG A 36 -3.53 8.72 -8.28
CA ARG A 36 -2.53 7.85 -7.61
C ARG A 36 -2.57 7.92 -6.09
N LEU A 37 -2.60 9.13 -5.53
CA LEU A 37 -2.47 9.38 -4.08
C LEU A 37 -3.81 9.67 -3.39
N GLY A 38 -4.82 10.10 -4.14
CA GLY A 38 -6.13 10.47 -3.63
C GLY A 38 -6.30 11.99 -3.46
N PRO A 39 -7.47 12.42 -2.95
CA PRO A 39 -7.92 13.81 -3.07
C PRO A 39 -7.30 14.82 -2.09
N ARG A 40 -6.54 14.38 -1.07
CA ARG A 40 -6.13 15.26 0.06
C ARG A 40 -4.63 15.51 0.11
N GLY A 41 -4.24 16.77 0.28
CA GLY A 41 -2.90 17.16 0.78
C GLY A 41 -1.74 17.17 -0.23
N TYR A 42 -1.88 16.53 -1.39
CA TYR A 42 -0.74 16.36 -2.31
C TYR A 42 -0.55 17.48 -3.34
N LYS A 43 -1.50 18.43 -3.45
CA LYS A 43 -1.42 19.54 -4.42
C LYS A 43 -0.21 20.47 -4.21
N TYR A 44 0.28 20.59 -2.99
CA TYR A 44 1.37 21.52 -2.63
C TYR A 44 2.74 20.84 -2.56
N LEU A 45 2.81 19.53 -2.79
CA LEU A 45 4.09 18.83 -2.83
C LEU A 45 4.77 19.07 -4.18
N PRO A 46 6.11 19.19 -4.21
CA PRO A 46 6.87 19.14 -5.46
C PRO A 46 6.60 17.82 -6.20
N ASP A 47 6.64 17.84 -7.53
CA ASP A 47 6.31 16.68 -8.38
C ASP A 47 7.17 15.45 -8.04
N ALA A 48 8.47 15.64 -7.77
CA ALA A 48 9.37 14.58 -7.34
C ALA A 48 8.88 13.87 -6.07
N CYS A 49 8.32 14.62 -5.12
CA CYS A 49 7.78 14.06 -3.90
C CYS A 49 6.44 13.36 -4.14
N GLN A 50 5.62 13.83 -5.08
CA GLN A 50 4.40 13.15 -5.48
C GLN A 50 4.71 11.78 -6.14
N TYR A 51 5.74 11.71 -6.98
CA TYR A 51 6.21 10.45 -7.56
C TYR A 51 6.74 9.48 -6.50
N LEU A 52 7.55 9.98 -5.56
CA LEU A 52 8.09 9.16 -4.47
C LEU A 52 6.95 8.55 -3.62
N LEU A 53 5.96 9.35 -3.25
CA LEU A 53 4.83 8.88 -2.45
C LEU A 53 3.98 7.87 -3.22
N ALA A 54 3.80 8.06 -4.52
CA ALA A 54 3.05 7.11 -5.34
C ALA A 54 3.80 5.77 -5.45
N ALA A 55 5.12 5.80 -5.64
CA ALA A 55 5.95 4.60 -5.64
C ALA A 55 5.93 3.90 -4.26
N ALA A 56 6.01 4.65 -3.16
CA ALA A 56 5.96 4.10 -1.82
C ALA A 56 4.60 3.45 -1.52
N LYS A 57 3.50 4.09 -1.93
CA LYS A 57 2.15 3.54 -1.80
C LYS A 57 2.03 2.21 -2.55
N ASP A 58 2.48 2.15 -3.81
CA ASP A 58 2.48 0.92 -4.60
C ASP A 58 3.32 -0.19 -3.93
N ALA A 59 4.46 0.17 -3.34
CA ALA A 59 5.33 -0.77 -2.62
C ALA A 59 4.62 -1.38 -1.40
N LEU A 60 3.92 -0.54 -0.62
CA LEU A 60 3.16 -0.96 0.57
C LEU A 60 1.95 -1.81 0.22
N THR A 61 1.26 -1.48 -0.88
CA THR A 61 0.19 -2.31 -1.45
C THR A 61 0.70 -3.68 -1.81
N ARG A 62 1.83 -3.76 -2.54
CA ARG A 62 2.42 -5.03 -2.93
C ARG A 62 2.93 -5.84 -1.73
N SER A 63 3.40 -5.19 -0.67
CA SER A 63 3.84 -5.89 0.55
C SER A 63 2.66 -6.36 1.43
N GLY A 64 1.42 -5.99 1.11
CA GLY A 64 0.24 -6.30 1.94
C GLY A 64 0.19 -5.51 3.26
N ALA A 65 0.93 -4.40 3.37
CA ALA A 65 1.05 -3.61 4.60
C ALA A 65 -0.07 -2.56 4.77
N GLU A 66 -1.12 -2.63 3.96
CA GLU A 66 -2.10 -1.56 3.74
C GLU A 66 -3.04 -1.27 4.93
N SER A 67 -3.01 -2.08 5.99
CA SER A 67 -3.99 -2.02 7.09
C SER A 67 -3.56 -1.29 8.37
N ALA A 68 -2.40 -0.64 8.41
CA ALA A 68 -2.04 0.22 9.54
C ALA A 68 -2.50 1.67 9.29
N GLY A 69 -3.81 1.92 9.44
CA GLY A 69 -4.31 3.30 9.56
C GLY A 69 -3.62 4.03 10.72
N PRO A 70 -3.56 5.38 10.72
CA PRO A 70 -2.93 6.10 11.82
C PRO A 70 -3.64 5.71 13.12
N ALA A 71 -2.88 5.30 14.12
CA ALA A 71 -3.38 4.94 15.45
C ALA A 71 -4.08 6.16 16.08
N GLY A 72 -5.36 6.31 15.75
CA GLY A 72 -6.28 7.22 16.41
C GLY A 72 -6.53 6.70 17.81
N SER A 73 -6.40 7.59 18.78
CA SER A 73 -6.55 7.37 20.22
C SER A 73 -7.79 6.53 20.59
N ALA A 74 -7.54 5.48 21.38
CA ALA A 74 -8.38 4.91 22.43
C ALA A 74 -9.92 4.88 22.21
N GLY A 75 -10.44 3.67 22.01
CA GLY A 75 -11.88 3.37 22.07
C GLY A 75 -12.14 1.88 22.22
N THR A 76 -11.98 1.38 23.45
CA THR A 76 -12.68 0.25 24.09
C THR A 76 -13.27 -0.93 23.25
N SER A 77 -12.64 -2.09 23.42
CA SER A 77 -13.23 -3.44 23.66
C SER A 77 -14.38 -4.01 22.81
N GLY A 78 -14.10 -5.15 22.16
CA GLY A 78 -15.05 -6.26 21.97
C GLY A 78 -14.58 -7.29 20.93
N PRO A 79 -14.48 -8.60 21.24
CA PRO A 79 -14.27 -9.62 20.22
C PRO A 79 -15.63 -9.98 19.60
N ALA A 80 -15.82 -9.70 18.31
CA ALA A 80 -16.99 -10.18 17.59
C ALA A 80 -16.74 -11.65 17.18
N GLY A 81 -17.56 -12.53 17.77
CA GLY A 81 -17.42 -13.97 17.72
C GLY A 81 -17.47 -14.60 16.32
N SER A 82 -16.88 -15.79 16.25
CA SER A 82 -16.95 -16.76 15.17
C SER A 82 -18.39 -17.06 14.78
N ALA A 83 -18.77 -16.75 13.53
CA ALA A 83 -19.95 -17.33 12.90
C ALA A 83 -19.53 -18.65 12.21
N GLY A 84 -20.01 -19.75 12.77
CA GLY A 84 -19.72 -21.11 12.33
C GLY A 84 -20.34 -21.47 10.97
N SER A 85 -19.72 -22.47 10.35
CA SER A 85 -20.25 -23.18 9.19
C SER A 85 -21.49 -24.01 9.54
N ALA A 86 -22.53 -23.97 8.71
CA ALA A 86 -23.48 -25.07 8.50
C ALA A 86 -24.34 -24.79 7.26
N GLY A 87 -24.48 -25.76 6.37
CA GLY A 87 -25.39 -25.68 5.23
C GLY A 87 -25.02 -26.62 4.08
N SER A 88 -25.12 -27.93 4.34
CA SER A 88 -24.87 -29.00 3.38
C SER A 88 -26.05 -29.25 2.43
N VAL A 89 -25.72 -29.66 1.20
CA VAL A 89 -26.37 -30.61 0.27
C VAL A 89 -27.86 -30.47 -0.12
N GLY A 90 -28.10 -30.60 -1.43
CA GLY A 90 -29.43 -30.84 -2.01
C GLY A 90 -29.41 -30.83 -3.53
N SER A 91 -29.17 -32.00 -4.13
CA SER A 91 -29.11 -32.26 -5.57
C SER A 91 -30.49 -32.48 -6.21
N ALA A 92 -30.48 -32.63 -7.55
CA ALA A 92 -31.54 -33.12 -8.47
C ALA A 92 -32.58 -32.06 -8.90
N GLY A 93 -32.92 -31.89 -10.18
CA GLY A 93 -32.80 -32.78 -11.33
C GLY A 93 -34.21 -33.03 -11.89
N ALA A 94 -34.48 -32.48 -13.07
CA ALA A 94 -35.46 -32.87 -14.11
C ALA A 94 -35.85 -31.62 -14.92
#